data_AF-A0A535APL5-F1
#
_entry.id   AF-A0A535APL5-F1
#
_cell.length_a   1.000
_cell.length_b   1.000
_cell.length_c   1.000
_cell.angle_alpha   90.00
_cell.angle_beta   90.00
_cell.angle_gamma   90.00
#
_symmetry.space_group_name_H-M   'P 1'
#
loop_
_entity.id
_entity.type
_entity.pdbx_description
1 polymer ?
#
loop_
_entity_poly.entity_id
_entity_poly.type
_entity_poly.pdbx_seq_one_letter_code
_entity_poly.pdbx_strand_id
1 'polypeptide(L)'
;MNAAYYARNREREKARLVAQTNARRDENRRNIVAYLLVHPCIDCGETDIVVLEFDHREEKRGDVSTYANGGRTWRRVLQEISKCDVRCANCHRRMTARRAAARASRAQSSSRQRRAAVQLDLRSAVDRQRCRVCAQEKPLAEFGLRSIATRTHHHICLECQRAVTKLLYATRRGGPVHAIRKRGTARRDVLAQYVFSYLTDHPCVDCMQSDPLVLEFDHRRTKTANVSDLVRSAASLSEMVAEIEKCEVRCANCHRRRTVMEIGGYRLGA
;
A
#
# COMPACT_ATOMS: atom_id res chain seq x y z
N MET A 1 2.84 -45.50 9.29
CA MET A 1 1.82 -44.56 8.77
C MET A 1 1.51 -44.91 7.32
N ASN A 2 0.30 -45.34 7.01
CA ASN A 2 -0.01 -46.08 5.77
C ASN A 2 -0.38 -45.13 4.61
N ALA A 3 0.59 -44.76 3.77
CA ALA A 3 0.42 -43.82 2.65
C ALA A 3 -0.69 -44.24 1.65
N ALA A 4 -0.92 -45.55 1.50
CA ALA A 4 -1.97 -46.11 0.64
C ALA A 4 -3.41 -45.90 1.18
N TYR A 5 -3.57 -45.63 2.48
CA TYR A 5 -4.88 -45.27 3.06
C TYR A 5 -5.23 -43.80 2.78
N TYR A 6 -4.25 -42.90 2.91
CA TYR A 6 -4.42 -41.48 2.61
C TYR A 6 -4.65 -41.21 1.12
N ALA A 7 -4.03 -42.00 0.23
CA ALA A 7 -4.27 -41.90 -1.21
C ALA A 7 -5.72 -42.27 -1.60
N ARG A 8 -6.28 -43.32 -1.00
CA ARG A 8 -7.65 -43.81 -1.28
C ARG A 8 -8.75 -42.97 -0.63
N ASN A 9 -8.48 -42.36 0.52
CA ASN A 9 -9.44 -41.49 1.22
C ASN A 9 -9.20 -39.99 0.97
N ARG A 10 -8.26 -39.64 0.08
CA ARG A 10 -7.85 -38.24 -0.17
C ARG A 10 -9.01 -37.34 -0.55
N GLU A 11 -9.83 -37.78 -1.50
CA GLU A 11 -10.97 -36.97 -1.99
C GLU A 11 -12.09 -36.88 -0.94
N ARG A 12 -12.34 -37.95 -0.18
CA ARG A 12 -13.34 -37.93 0.90
C ARG A 12 -12.91 -37.04 2.07
N GLU A 13 -11.66 -37.10 2.47
CA GLU A 13 -11.11 -36.24 3.52
C GLU A 13 -11.02 -34.79 3.07
N LYS A 14 -10.64 -34.54 1.81
CA LYS A 14 -10.67 -33.20 1.19
C LYS A 14 -12.10 -32.64 1.15
N ALA A 15 -13.09 -33.43 0.74
CA ALA A 15 -14.49 -33.02 0.73
C ALA A 15 -14.99 -32.69 2.15
N ARG A 16 -14.62 -33.51 3.15
CA ARG A 16 -14.93 -33.25 4.57
C ARG A 16 -14.32 -31.95 5.09
N LEU A 17 -13.04 -31.69 4.77
CA LEU A 17 -12.35 -30.46 5.17
C LEU A 17 -12.96 -29.22 4.51
N VAL A 18 -13.33 -29.32 3.23
CA VAL A 18 -14.04 -28.25 2.51
C VAL A 18 -15.41 -27.99 3.14
N ALA A 19 -16.19 -29.03 3.42
CA ALA A 19 -17.49 -28.91 4.07
C ALA A 19 -17.38 -28.26 5.47
N GLN A 20 -16.42 -28.69 6.28
CA GLN A 20 -16.16 -28.08 7.60
C GLN A 20 -15.72 -26.62 7.47
N THR A 21 -14.90 -26.30 6.46
CA THR A 21 -14.44 -24.92 6.21
C THR A 21 -15.62 -24.04 5.78
N ASN A 22 -16.51 -24.54 4.93
CA ASN A 22 -17.71 -23.82 4.50
C ASN A 22 -18.68 -23.59 5.66
N ALA A 23 -18.94 -24.61 6.49
CA ALA A 23 -19.77 -24.46 7.68
C ALA A 23 -19.23 -23.36 8.63
N ARG A 24 -17.91 -23.34 8.86
CA ARG A 24 -17.26 -22.27 9.66
C ARG A 24 -17.34 -20.90 8.99
N ARG A 25 -17.27 -20.81 7.66
CA ARG A 25 -17.45 -19.54 6.94
C ARG A 25 -18.86 -19.00 7.13
N ASP A 26 -19.88 -19.85 7.05
CA ASP A 26 -21.27 -19.43 7.22
C ASP A 26 -21.59 -19.05 8.66
N GLU A 27 -21.01 -19.76 9.64
CA GLU A 27 -21.03 -19.36 11.05
C GLU A 27 -20.36 -17.99 11.26
N ASN A 28 -19.14 -17.81 10.75
CA ASN A 28 -18.40 -16.55 10.86
C ASN A 28 -19.15 -15.38 10.20
N ARG A 29 -19.80 -15.60 9.04
CA ARG A 29 -20.61 -14.58 8.37
C ARG A 29 -21.77 -14.12 9.24
N ARG A 30 -22.53 -15.06 9.83
CA ARG A 30 -23.63 -14.75 10.75
C ARG A 30 -23.15 -13.97 11.97
N ASN A 31 -22.04 -14.40 12.57
CA ASN A 31 -21.46 -13.72 13.73
C ASN A 31 -20.95 -12.31 13.38
N ILE A 32 -20.37 -12.11 12.20
CA ILE A 32 -19.95 -10.78 11.72
C ILE A 32 -21.15 -9.87 11.51
N VAL A 33 -22.22 -10.36 10.90
CA VAL A 33 -23.47 -9.59 10.71
C VAL A 33 -24.02 -9.16 12.07
N ALA A 34 -24.19 -10.11 12.99
CA ALA A 34 -24.66 -9.83 14.35
C ALA A 34 -23.78 -8.80 15.08
N TYR A 35 -22.46 -8.90 14.91
CA TYR A 35 -21.52 -7.93 15.48
C TYR A 35 -21.70 -6.53 14.88
N LEU A 36 -21.79 -6.41 13.55
CA LEU A 36 -21.89 -5.11 12.88
C LEU A 36 -23.23 -4.41 13.13
N LEU A 37 -24.32 -5.15 13.35
CA LEU A 37 -25.64 -4.59 13.67
C LEU A 37 -25.65 -3.79 14.98
N VAL A 38 -24.78 -4.13 15.94
CA VAL A 38 -24.70 -3.46 17.25
C VAL A 38 -23.49 -2.52 17.38
N HIS A 39 -22.64 -2.43 16.35
CA HIS A 39 -21.45 -1.58 16.33
C HIS A 39 -21.48 -0.64 15.12
N PRO A 40 -22.13 0.53 15.21
CA PRO A 40 -22.11 1.52 14.15
C PRO A 40 -20.71 2.12 13.95
N CYS A 41 -20.55 2.88 12.86
CA CYS A 41 -19.31 3.61 12.59
C CYS A 41 -18.92 4.51 13.77
N ILE A 42 -17.71 4.32 14.30
CA ILE A 42 -17.21 5.10 15.44
C ILE A 42 -17.09 6.61 15.15
N ASP A 43 -16.87 6.98 13.89
CA ASP A 43 -16.61 8.39 13.53
C ASP A 43 -17.87 9.16 13.14
N CYS A 44 -18.89 8.49 12.59
CA CYS A 44 -20.08 9.17 12.03
C CYS A 44 -21.42 8.50 12.34
N GLY A 45 -21.44 7.41 13.10
CA GLY A 45 -22.68 6.74 13.52
C GLY A 45 -23.43 5.96 12.43
N GLU A 46 -22.88 5.82 11.22
CA GLU A 46 -23.48 5.02 10.14
C GLU A 46 -23.73 3.58 10.61
N THR A 47 -24.97 3.10 10.45
CA THR A 47 -25.45 1.79 10.92
C THR A 47 -25.53 0.76 9.80
N ASP A 48 -25.49 1.19 8.53
CA ASP A 48 -25.59 0.29 7.40
C ASP A 48 -24.37 -0.63 7.30
N ILE A 49 -24.57 -1.90 7.69
CA ILE A 49 -23.53 -2.94 7.72
C ILE A 49 -22.89 -3.21 6.36
N VAL A 50 -23.55 -2.85 5.25
CA VAL A 50 -23.00 -2.99 3.90
C VAL A 50 -21.78 -2.10 3.74
N VAL A 51 -21.81 -0.89 4.29
CA VAL A 51 -20.72 0.08 4.16
C VAL A 51 -19.71 0.03 5.30
N LEU A 52 -19.98 -0.74 6.37
CA LEU A 52 -19.07 -0.90 7.51
C LEU A 52 -17.88 -1.84 7.21
N GLU A 53 -16.71 -1.40 7.68
CA GLU A 53 -15.40 -2.02 7.54
C GLU A 53 -14.67 -2.06 8.89
N PHE A 54 -13.81 -3.07 9.05
CA PHE A 54 -12.92 -3.19 10.20
C PHE A 54 -11.60 -2.43 9.91
N ASP A 55 -11.43 -1.25 10.50
CA ASP A 55 -10.21 -0.45 10.39
C ASP A 55 -9.24 -0.82 11.51
N HIS A 56 -8.04 -1.29 11.16
CA HIS A 56 -7.05 -1.73 12.13
C HIS A 56 -6.42 -0.54 12.87
N ARG A 57 -6.26 -0.64 14.20
CA ARG A 57 -5.57 0.39 15.01
C ARG A 57 -4.05 0.38 14.84
N GLU A 58 -3.44 -0.78 14.57
CA GLU A 58 -1.98 -0.98 14.54
C GLU A 58 -1.49 -1.71 13.27
N GLU A 59 -0.17 -1.80 13.07
CA GLU A 59 0.43 -2.47 11.91
C GLU A 59 0.31 -4.01 11.99
N LYS A 60 -0.69 -4.51 11.24
CA LYS A 60 -0.81 -5.78 10.51
C LYS A 60 -0.39 -7.11 11.19
N ARG A 61 -1.41 -7.91 11.58
CA ARG A 61 -1.34 -9.39 11.68
C ARG A 61 -2.29 -10.16 10.72
N GLY A 62 -3.08 -9.44 9.93
CA GLY A 62 -3.89 -9.95 8.81
C GLY A 62 -5.33 -9.43 8.84
N ASP A 63 -5.99 -9.38 7.68
CA ASP A 63 -7.33 -8.81 7.54
C ASP A 63 -8.41 -9.76 8.14
N VAL A 64 -9.33 -9.21 8.95
CA VAL A 64 -10.49 -9.91 9.51
C VAL A 64 -11.25 -10.68 8.41
N SER A 65 -11.38 -10.10 7.23
CA SER A 65 -12.03 -10.71 6.07
C SER A 65 -11.28 -11.96 5.59
N THR A 66 -9.95 -11.94 5.65
CA THR A 66 -9.10 -13.10 5.31
C THR A 66 -9.25 -14.21 6.36
N TYR A 67 -9.35 -13.88 7.64
CA TYR A 67 -9.54 -14.87 8.71
C TYR A 67 -10.92 -15.52 8.65
N ALA A 68 -11.96 -14.72 8.38
CA ALA A 68 -13.32 -15.21 8.22
C ALA A 68 -13.46 -16.13 6.99
N ASN A 69 -12.93 -15.70 5.83
CA ASN A 69 -12.94 -16.49 4.59
C ASN A 69 -11.98 -17.69 4.65
N GLY A 70 -10.99 -17.69 5.52
CA GLY A 70 -10.10 -18.82 5.78
C GLY A 70 -10.73 -19.94 6.61
N GLY A 71 -11.98 -19.79 7.09
CA GLY A 71 -12.65 -20.78 7.93
C GLY A 71 -11.98 -20.97 9.29
N ARG A 72 -11.33 -19.91 9.82
CA ARG A 72 -10.77 -19.92 11.18
C ARG A 72 -11.93 -19.97 12.19
N THR A 73 -11.65 -20.48 13.39
CA THR A 73 -12.62 -20.49 14.50
C THR A 73 -13.05 -19.07 14.86
N TRP A 74 -14.32 -18.87 15.23
CA TRP A 74 -14.85 -17.56 15.63
C TRP A 74 -13.99 -16.85 16.67
N ARG A 75 -13.48 -17.57 17.68
CA ARG A 75 -12.55 -17.03 18.69
C ARG A 75 -11.34 -16.29 18.08
N ARG A 76 -10.75 -16.81 17.01
CA ARG A 76 -9.62 -16.15 16.33
C ARG A 76 -10.05 -14.94 15.52
N VAL A 77 -11.23 -15.00 14.91
CA VAL A 77 -11.81 -13.86 14.19
C VAL A 77 -12.09 -12.73 15.18
N LEU A 78 -12.70 -13.03 16.33
CA LEU A 78 -12.98 -12.07 17.40
C LEU A 78 -11.70 -11.43 17.97
N GLN A 79 -10.62 -12.21 18.11
CA GLN A 79 -9.32 -11.67 18.50
C GLN A 79 -8.77 -10.65 17.51
N GLU A 80 -9.01 -10.81 16.21
CA GLU A 80 -8.63 -9.80 15.22
C GLU A 80 -9.60 -8.60 15.23
N ILE A 81 -10.91 -8.84 15.36
CA ILE A 81 -11.92 -7.76 15.49
C ILE A 81 -11.60 -6.85 16.68
N SER A 82 -11.14 -7.42 17.81
CA SER A 82 -10.79 -6.65 19.01
C SER A 82 -9.66 -5.62 18.83
N LYS A 83 -8.89 -5.72 17.73
CA LYS A 83 -7.81 -4.80 17.37
C LYS A 83 -8.23 -3.77 16.30
N CYS A 84 -9.49 -3.84 15.87
CA CYS A 84 -10.07 -2.98 14.87
C CYS A 84 -11.08 -2.03 15.50
N ASP A 85 -11.36 -0.95 14.79
CA ASP A 85 -12.53 -0.10 14.99
C ASP A 85 -13.50 -0.36 13.83
N VAL A 86 -14.80 -0.27 14.10
CA VAL A 86 -15.81 -0.32 13.03
C VAL A 86 -15.97 1.07 12.45
N ARG A 87 -15.68 1.23 11.15
CA ARG A 87 -15.81 2.50 10.40
C ARG A 87 -16.55 2.25 9.10
N CYS A 88 -17.36 3.21 8.63
CA CYS A 88 -17.87 3.16 7.26
C CYS A 88 -16.72 3.39 6.26
N ALA A 89 -16.89 2.92 5.02
CA ALA A 89 -15.85 3.01 3.99
C ALA A 89 -15.35 4.45 3.77
N ASN A 90 -16.25 5.45 3.81
CA ASN A 90 -15.89 6.87 3.74
C ASN A 90 -14.97 7.30 4.90
N CYS A 91 -15.34 7.02 6.16
CA CYS A 91 -14.54 7.38 7.33
C CYS A 91 -13.21 6.62 7.40
N HIS A 92 -13.21 5.35 7.00
CA HIS A 92 -12.00 4.55 6.90
C HIS A 92 -10.98 5.14 5.90
N ARG A 93 -11.44 5.67 4.75
CA ARG A 93 -10.57 6.39 3.80
C ARG A 93 -9.98 7.65 4.37
N ARG A 94 -10.81 8.48 5.02
CA ARG A 94 -10.34 9.69 5.71
C ARG A 94 -9.26 9.36 6.74
N MET A 95 -9.47 8.31 7.54
CA MET A 95 -8.50 7.87 8.54
C MET A 95 -7.20 7.36 7.89
N THR A 96 -7.31 6.60 6.80
CA THR A 96 -6.14 6.15 6.03
C THR A 96 -5.33 7.33 5.49
N ALA A 97 -6.00 8.33 4.90
CA ALA A 97 -5.35 9.54 4.40
C ALA A 97 -4.66 10.32 5.52
N ARG A 98 -5.31 10.50 6.68
CA ARG A 98 -4.71 11.13 7.87
C ARG A 98 -3.46 10.39 8.35
N ARG A 99 -3.52 9.06 8.45
CA ARG A 99 -2.38 8.22 8.83
C ARG A 99 -1.23 8.34 7.83
N ALA A 100 -1.53 8.37 6.53
CA ALA A 100 -0.52 8.56 5.48
C ALA A 100 0.15 9.94 5.55
N ALA A 101 -0.62 11.02 5.72
CA ALA A 101 -0.10 12.38 5.88
C ALA A 101 0.80 12.51 7.13
N ALA A 102 0.41 11.89 8.25
CA ALA A 102 1.24 11.85 9.46
C ALA A 102 2.57 11.11 9.24
N ARG A 103 2.55 9.97 8.53
CA ARG A 103 3.77 9.22 8.15
C ARG A 103 4.68 10.04 7.24
N ALA A 104 4.12 10.72 6.23
CA ALA A 104 4.88 11.58 5.33
C ALA A 104 5.54 12.75 6.06
N SER A 105 4.81 13.41 6.98
CA SER A 105 5.33 14.50 7.81
C SER A 105 6.50 14.04 8.69
N ARG A 106 6.38 12.85 9.30
CA ARG A 106 7.47 12.22 10.08
C ARG A 106 8.71 11.93 9.20
N ALA A 107 8.53 11.36 8.01
CA ALA A 107 9.63 11.07 7.09
C ALA A 107 10.36 12.36 6.60
N GLN A 108 9.61 13.45 6.40
CA GLN A 108 10.19 14.76 6.07
C GLN A 108 10.99 15.33 7.26
N SER A 109 10.51 15.16 8.49
CA SER A 109 11.25 15.59 9.70
C SER A 109 12.55 14.79 9.88
N SER A 110 12.54 13.48 9.63
CA SER A 110 13.76 12.65 9.73
C SER A 110 14.76 12.90 8.61
N SER A 111 14.31 13.27 7.40
CA SER A 111 15.22 13.60 6.29
C SER A 111 15.83 15.01 6.40
N ARG A 112 15.19 15.93 7.13
CA ARG A 112 15.72 17.26 7.47
C ARG A 112 16.73 17.25 8.61
N GLN A 113 16.86 16.17 9.37
CA GLN A 113 18.07 15.92 10.17
C GLN A 113 19.23 15.69 9.20
N ARG A 114 19.78 16.79 8.65
CA ARG A 114 21.03 16.78 7.91
C ARG A 114 22.03 16.00 8.77
N ARG A 115 22.65 14.97 8.20
CA ARG A 115 23.87 14.41 8.80
C ARG A 115 24.80 15.60 9.03
N ALA A 116 25.13 15.87 10.30
CA ALA A 116 26.02 16.96 10.63
C ALA A 116 27.29 16.85 9.76
N ALA A 117 27.76 17.96 9.20
CA ALA A 117 29.02 17.97 8.50
C ALA A 117 30.11 17.51 9.49
N VAL A 118 30.68 16.34 9.23
CA VAL A 118 31.72 15.77 10.09
C VAL A 118 33.04 16.39 9.65
N GLN A 119 33.70 17.13 10.55
CA GLN A 119 35.07 17.58 10.30
C GLN A 119 35.98 16.34 10.22
N LEU A 120 36.78 16.26 9.14
CA LEU A 120 37.85 15.29 9.03
C LEU A 120 38.93 15.63 10.07
N ASP A 121 39.41 14.64 10.81
CA ASP A 121 40.50 14.86 11.76
C ASP A 121 41.86 14.93 11.04
N LEU A 122 42.86 15.50 11.71
CA LEU A 122 44.22 15.62 11.20
C LEU A 122 44.82 14.25 10.82
N ARG A 123 44.48 13.19 11.56
CA ARG A 123 44.94 11.81 11.26
C ARG A 123 44.48 11.36 9.88
N SER A 124 43.22 11.63 9.52
CA SER A 124 42.68 11.33 8.20
C SER A 124 43.43 12.05 7.05
N ALA A 125 44.07 13.18 7.32
CA ALA A 125 44.84 13.94 6.33
C ALA A 125 46.29 13.45 6.18
N VAL A 126 46.84 12.77 7.18
CA VAL A 126 48.25 12.36 7.21
C VAL A 126 48.42 10.87 6.95
N ASP A 127 47.56 10.04 7.54
CA ASP A 127 47.63 8.59 7.43
C ASP A 127 47.39 8.17 5.98
N ARG A 128 48.27 7.32 5.46
CA ARG A 128 48.19 6.83 4.07
C ARG A 128 47.60 5.43 4.02
N GLN A 129 46.80 5.20 2.98
CA GLN A 129 46.26 3.89 2.65
C GLN A 129 46.47 3.61 1.16
N ARG A 130 46.81 2.37 0.85
CA ARG A 130 46.93 1.90 -0.52
C ARG A 130 45.56 1.55 -1.10
N CYS A 131 45.22 2.15 -2.24
CA CYS A 131 43.98 1.85 -2.95
C CYS A 131 44.03 0.45 -3.59
N ARG A 132 42.97 -0.37 -3.42
CA ARG A 132 42.88 -1.71 -4.03
C ARG A 132 42.71 -1.71 -5.55
N VAL A 133 42.39 -0.57 -6.16
CA VAL A 133 42.12 -0.45 -7.61
C VAL A 133 43.31 0.16 -8.35
N CYS A 134 43.75 1.37 -7.98
CA CYS A 134 44.89 2.02 -8.65
C CYS A 134 46.25 1.74 -8.00
N ALA A 135 46.28 1.01 -6.87
CA ALA A 135 47.50 0.66 -6.12
C ALA A 135 48.34 1.83 -5.57
N GLN A 136 47.90 3.08 -5.74
CA GLN A 136 48.57 4.27 -5.21
C GLN A 136 48.35 4.44 -3.69
N GLU A 137 49.36 4.96 -3.01
CA GLU A 137 49.28 5.39 -1.61
C GLU A 137 48.76 6.82 -1.52
N LYS A 138 47.57 6.97 -0.93
CA LYS A 138 46.85 8.25 -0.80
C LYS A 138 46.48 8.49 0.66
N PRO A 139 46.31 9.75 1.10
CA PRO A 139 45.78 10.05 2.42
C PRO A 139 44.40 9.43 2.64
N LEU A 140 44.06 9.05 3.88
CA LEU A 140 42.74 8.50 4.23
C LEU A 140 41.58 9.43 3.84
N ALA A 141 41.79 10.75 3.80
CA ALA A 141 40.82 11.73 3.32
C ALA A 141 40.39 11.52 1.85
N GLU A 142 41.22 10.88 1.02
CA GLU A 142 40.87 10.50 -0.36
C GLU A 142 40.05 9.21 -0.44
N PHE A 143 39.75 8.58 0.69
CA PHE A 143 38.92 7.39 0.81
C PHE A 143 37.61 7.75 1.51
N GLY A 144 36.48 7.41 0.89
CA GLY A 144 35.17 7.67 1.49
C GLY A 144 35.01 6.98 2.85
N LEU A 145 34.27 7.62 3.77
CA LEU A 145 33.90 7.02 5.05
C LEU A 145 32.86 5.91 4.85
N ARG A 146 33.18 4.71 5.36
CA ARG A 146 32.26 3.58 5.48
C ARG A 146 31.28 3.78 6.64
N SER A 147 31.77 4.32 7.75
CA SER A 147 30.96 4.64 8.93
C SER A 147 31.47 5.93 9.57
N ILE A 148 30.54 6.85 9.77
CA ILE A 148 30.80 8.13 10.46
C ILE A 148 31.13 7.87 11.94
N ALA A 149 30.39 6.96 12.59
CA ALA A 149 30.52 6.69 14.02
C ALA A 149 31.87 6.06 14.39
N THR A 150 32.39 5.17 13.54
CA THR A 150 33.65 4.45 13.79
C THR A 150 34.83 5.02 13.02
N ARG A 151 34.64 6.12 12.26
CA ARG A 151 35.64 6.75 11.38
C ARG A 151 36.42 5.75 10.52
N THR A 152 35.72 4.74 10.01
CA THR A 152 36.32 3.71 9.16
C THR A 152 36.23 4.12 7.70
N HIS A 153 37.34 3.99 6.97
CA HIS A 153 37.44 4.34 5.55
C HIS A 153 37.28 3.10 4.65
N HIS A 154 36.81 3.32 3.43
CA HIS A 154 36.83 2.30 2.37
C HIS A 154 38.26 2.07 1.85
N HIS A 155 38.57 0.88 1.35
CA HIS A 155 39.90 0.57 0.76
C HIS A 155 40.06 0.97 -0.72
N ILE A 156 39.09 1.69 -1.28
CA ILE A 156 39.09 2.16 -2.66
C ILE A 156 39.00 3.68 -2.61
N CYS A 157 39.91 4.40 -3.27
CA CYS A 157 39.90 5.86 -3.27
C CYS A 157 38.66 6.40 -4.01
N LEU A 158 38.27 7.63 -3.70
CA LEU A 158 37.08 8.29 -4.25
C LEU A 158 37.10 8.34 -5.79
N GLU A 159 38.26 8.53 -6.41
CA GLU A 159 38.43 8.52 -7.86
C GLU A 159 38.10 7.16 -8.47
N CYS A 160 38.69 6.10 -7.93
CA CYS A 160 38.42 4.74 -8.39
C CYS A 160 36.96 4.35 -8.13
N GLN A 161 36.37 4.76 -6.99
CA GLN A 161 34.95 4.55 -6.73
C GLN A 161 34.08 5.26 -7.79
N ARG A 162 34.40 6.51 -8.16
CA ARG A 162 33.70 7.25 -9.22
C ARG A 162 33.84 6.57 -10.58
N ALA A 163 35.04 6.08 -10.93
CA ALA A 163 35.29 5.38 -12.19
C ALA A 163 34.51 4.07 -12.27
N VAL A 164 34.55 3.24 -11.22
CA VAL A 164 33.78 1.98 -11.14
C VAL A 164 32.28 2.26 -11.22
N THR A 165 31.80 3.27 -10.50
CA THR A 165 30.40 3.69 -10.53
C THR A 165 29.99 4.11 -11.94
N LYS A 166 30.79 4.94 -12.63
CA LYS A 166 30.56 5.38 -14.01
C LYS A 166 30.49 4.20 -14.98
N LEU A 167 31.39 3.22 -14.84
CA LEU A 167 31.37 1.99 -15.65
C LEU A 167 30.12 1.16 -15.38
N LEU A 168 29.74 0.94 -14.12
CA LEU A 168 28.50 0.24 -13.75
C LEU A 168 27.25 0.92 -14.30
N TYR A 169 27.21 2.26 -14.33
CA TYR A 169 26.14 3.03 -14.95
C TYR A 169 26.11 2.87 -16.47
N ALA A 170 27.27 2.76 -17.14
CA ALA A 170 27.37 2.57 -18.58
C ALA A 170 27.05 1.12 -19.01
N THR A 171 27.35 0.11 -18.18
CA THR A 171 27.17 -1.32 -18.51
C THR A 171 25.80 -1.87 -18.14
N ARG A 172 25.00 -1.19 -17.30
CA ARG A 172 23.61 -1.59 -17.04
C ARG A 172 22.77 -1.35 -18.31
N ARG A 173 22.24 -2.42 -18.91
CA ARG A 173 21.28 -2.43 -20.04
C ARG A 173 19.89 -1.89 -19.65
N GLY A 174 19.83 -0.73 -19.02
CA GLY A 174 18.61 0.01 -18.77
C GLY A 174 19.03 1.45 -18.69
N GLY A 175 18.64 2.25 -19.69
CA GLY A 175 19.11 3.62 -19.97
C GLY A 175 18.96 4.61 -18.79
N PRO A 176 18.55 5.87 -19.00
CA PRO A 176 18.48 6.83 -17.90
C PRO A 176 17.27 6.53 -16.99
N VAL A 177 17.33 5.45 -16.20
CA VAL A 177 16.32 5.00 -15.23
C VAL A 177 15.97 6.14 -14.27
N HIS A 178 16.94 6.99 -13.95
CA HIS A 178 16.71 8.19 -13.15
C HIS A 178 15.85 9.23 -13.89
N ALA A 179 16.10 9.50 -15.17
CA ALA A 179 15.28 10.42 -15.97
C ALA A 179 13.89 9.84 -16.24
N ILE A 180 13.76 8.54 -16.49
CA ILE A 180 12.48 7.84 -16.65
C ILE A 180 11.67 7.89 -15.35
N ARG A 181 12.30 7.60 -14.20
CA ARG A 181 11.65 7.73 -12.88
C ARG A 181 11.24 9.17 -12.56
N LYS A 182 12.09 10.16 -12.88
CA LYS A 182 11.78 11.58 -12.67
C LYS A 182 10.60 12.02 -13.55
N ARG A 183 10.62 11.70 -14.84
CA ARG A 183 9.50 11.97 -15.78
C ARG A 183 8.21 11.26 -15.35
N GLY A 184 8.30 9.99 -14.96
CA GLY A 184 7.16 9.23 -14.46
C GLY A 184 6.60 9.76 -13.13
N THR A 185 7.41 10.45 -12.32
CA THR A 185 6.96 11.09 -11.08
C THR A 185 6.23 12.40 -11.38
N ALA A 186 6.84 13.28 -12.19
CA ALA A 186 6.20 14.53 -12.60
C ALA A 186 4.86 14.30 -13.33
N ARG A 187 4.77 13.27 -14.19
CA ARG A 187 3.52 12.92 -14.85
C ARG A 187 2.47 12.40 -13.87
N ARG A 188 2.87 11.58 -12.89
CA ARG A 188 1.98 11.13 -11.81
C ARG A 188 1.39 12.30 -11.03
N ASP A 189 2.20 13.31 -10.73
CA ASP A 189 1.77 14.49 -10.00
C ASP A 189 0.73 15.29 -10.81
N VAL A 190 0.97 15.50 -12.10
CA VAL A 190 0.01 16.18 -13.02
C VAL A 190 -1.31 15.42 -13.10
N LEU A 191 -1.27 14.09 -13.29
CA LEU A 191 -2.49 13.28 -13.35
C LEU A 191 -3.24 13.27 -12.02
N ALA A 192 -2.53 13.18 -10.89
CA ALA A 192 -3.13 13.23 -9.57
C ALA A 192 -3.80 14.58 -9.29
N GLN A 193 -3.17 15.69 -9.70
CA GLN A 193 -3.77 17.03 -9.61
C GLN A 193 -5.03 17.15 -10.47
N TYR A 194 -4.98 16.66 -11.70
CA TYR A 194 -6.16 16.65 -12.59
C TYR A 194 -7.32 15.85 -11.98
N VAL A 195 -7.05 14.64 -11.50
CA VAL A 195 -8.06 13.79 -10.84
C VAL A 195 -8.63 14.48 -9.60
N PHE A 196 -7.78 15.09 -8.78
CA PHE A 196 -8.24 15.80 -7.58
C PHE A 196 -9.13 17.00 -7.92
N SER A 197 -8.74 17.80 -8.91
CA SER A 197 -9.57 18.91 -9.41
C SER A 197 -10.91 18.39 -9.92
N TYR A 198 -10.89 17.36 -10.76
CA TYR A 198 -12.10 16.75 -11.30
C TYR A 198 -13.04 16.27 -10.19
N LEU A 199 -12.54 15.53 -9.19
CA LEU A 199 -13.36 15.05 -8.07
C LEU A 199 -13.87 16.17 -7.16
N THR A 200 -13.21 17.32 -7.13
CA THR A 200 -13.68 18.50 -6.38
C THR A 200 -14.91 19.12 -7.05
N ASP A 201 -14.95 19.12 -8.38
CA ASP A 201 -16.04 19.69 -9.17
C ASP A 201 -17.21 18.71 -9.39
N HIS A 202 -17.01 17.42 -9.13
CA HIS A 202 -17.98 16.36 -9.39
C HIS A 202 -18.33 15.60 -8.10
N PRO A 203 -19.36 16.03 -7.34
CA PRO A 203 -19.80 15.33 -6.14
C PRO A 203 -20.42 13.96 -6.48
N CYS A 204 -20.62 13.13 -5.45
CA CYS A 204 -21.24 11.82 -5.59
C CYS A 204 -22.65 11.92 -6.21
N VAL A 205 -22.89 11.15 -7.28
CA VAL A 205 -24.18 11.15 -7.99
C VAL A 205 -25.37 10.67 -7.14
N ASP A 206 -25.14 9.85 -6.12
CA ASP A 206 -26.23 9.27 -5.32
C ASP A 206 -26.53 10.04 -4.02
N CYS A 207 -25.53 10.70 -3.41
CA CYS A 207 -25.67 11.32 -2.08
C CYS A 207 -25.06 12.72 -1.95
N MET A 208 -24.59 13.31 -3.04
CA MET A 208 -24.00 14.66 -3.10
C MET A 208 -22.77 14.90 -2.22
N GLN A 209 -22.18 13.85 -1.65
CA GLN A 209 -20.90 13.94 -0.94
C GLN A 209 -19.84 14.56 -1.86
N SER A 210 -19.16 15.61 -1.40
CA SER A 210 -18.20 16.38 -2.19
C SER A 210 -16.74 16.19 -1.76
N ASP A 211 -16.48 15.48 -0.65
CA ASP A 211 -15.12 15.25 -0.18
C ASP A 211 -14.31 14.35 -1.14
N PRO A 212 -13.29 14.87 -1.86
CA PRO A 212 -12.56 14.10 -2.86
C PRO A 212 -11.82 12.89 -2.28
N LEU A 213 -11.57 12.85 -0.96
CA LEU A 213 -10.89 11.73 -0.31
C LEU A 213 -11.75 10.47 -0.24
N VAL A 214 -13.07 10.62 -0.32
CA VAL A 214 -14.01 9.49 -0.24
C VAL A 214 -14.66 9.16 -1.57
N LEU A 215 -14.46 10.01 -2.58
CA LEU A 215 -14.98 9.82 -3.93
C LEU A 215 -14.14 8.82 -4.73
N GLU A 216 -14.81 8.19 -5.68
CA GLU A 216 -14.31 7.07 -6.46
C GLU A 216 -14.97 7.05 -7.84
N PHE A 217 -14.22 6.59 -8.85
CA PHE A 217 -14.74 6.38 -10.18
C PHE A 217 -15.41 5.01 -10.26
N ASP A 218 -16.73 4.99 -10.41
CA ASP A 218 -17.55 3.79 -10.58
C ASP A 218 -17.85 3.55 -12.07
N HIS A 219 -17.39 2.43 -12.62
CA HIS A 219 -17.50 2.13 -14.05
C HIS A 219 -18.92 1.68 -14.42
N ARG A 220 -19.50 2.27 -15.48
CA ARG A 220 -20.83 1.88 -15.98
C ARG A 220 -20.83 0.63 -16.88
N ARG A 221 -19.67 0.18 -17.38
CA ARG A 221 -19.50 -0.89 -18.39
C ARG A 221 -18.24 -1.75 -18.14
N THR A 222 -17.99 -2.74 -19.00
CA THR A 222 -16.78 -3.57 -18.98
C THR A 222 -15.50 -2.72 -18.98
N LYS A 223 -14.70 -2.92 -17.93
CA LYS A 223 -13.49 -2.17 -17.60
C LYS A 223 -12.35 -2.39 -18.59
N THR A 224 -11.66 -1.31 -18.96
CA THR A 224 -10.36 -1.37 -19.64
C THR A 224 -9.18 -1.18 -18.67
N ALA A 225 -9.28 -0.29 -17.66
CA ALA A 225 -8.31 -0.15 -16.56
C ALA A 225 -8.92 0.66 -15.39
N ASN A 226 -8.41 0.55 -14.16
CA ASN A 226 -8.83 1.51 -13.12
C ASN A 226 -8.16 2.86 -13.36
N VAL A 227 -8.85 3.98 -13.13
CA VAL A 227 -8.25 5.33 -13.18
C VAL A 227 -7.04 5.43 -12.22
N SER A 228 -7.14 4.80 -11.04
CA SER A 228 -6.01 4.70 -10.09
C SER A 228 -4.79 3.94 -10.65
N ASP A 229 -5.02 2.95 -11.52
CA ASP A 229 -3.95 2.19 -12.16
C ASP A 229 -3.30 3.02 -13.28
N LEU A 230 -4.08 3.80 -14.02
CA LEU A 230 -3.60 4.75 -15.04
C LEU A 230 -2.71 5.85 -14.45
N VAL A 231 -3.08 6.38 -13.28
CA VAL A 231 -2.22 7.30 -12.54
C VAL A 231 -0.92 6.59 -12.15
N ARG A 232 -1.00 5.38 -11.58
CA ARG A 232 0.20 4.63 -11.14
C ARG A 232 1.14 4.27 -12.28
N SER A 233 0.61 3.91 -13.45
CA SER A 233 1.38 3.59 -14.65
C SER A 233 1.89 4.83 -15.41
N ALA A 234 1.49 6.04 -14.98
CA ALA A 234 1.82 7.31 -15.65
C ALA A 234 1.37 7.32 -17.13
N ALA A 235 0.13 6.89 -17.37
CA ALA A 235 -0.53 6.91 -18.67
C ALA A 235 -0.65 8.33 -19.25
N SER A 236 -1.05 8.46 -20.51
CA SER A 236 -1.30 9.77 -21.12
C SER A 236 -2.57 10.42 -20.54
N LEU A 237 -2.63 11.76 -20.59
CA LEU A 237 -3.80 12.51 -20.14
C LEU A 237 -5.05 12.12 -20.95
N SER A 238 -4.89 11.92 -22.26
CA SER A 238 -5.97 11.51 -23.17
C SER A 238 -6.56 10.15 -22.81
N GLU A 239 -5.73 9.16 -22.46
CA GLU A 239 -6.21 7.85 -22.02
C GLU A 239 -6.98 7.95 -20.69
N MET A 240 -6.53 8.82 -19.80
CA MET A 240 -7.19 9.04 -18.51
C MET A 240 -8.56 9.72 -18.68
N VAL A 241 -8.65 10.77 -19.51
CA VAL A 241 -9.92 11.45 -19.78
C VAL A 241 -10.92 10.49 -20.43
N ALA A 242 -10.48 9.71 -21.43
CA ALA A 242 -11.32 8.71 -22.08
C ALA A 242 -11.82 7.61 -21.13
N GLU A 243 -11.07 7.30 -20.05
CA GLU A 243 -11.52 6.38 -19.02
C GLU A 243 -12.48 7.04 -18.03
N ILE A 244 -12.22 8.29 -17.64
CA ILE A 244 -13.11 9.06 -16.75
C ILE A 244 -14.50 9.23 -17.37
N GLU A 245 -14.60 9.46 -18.68
CA GLU A 245 -15.87 9.57 -19.40
C GLU A 245 -16.76 8.31 -19.31
N LYS A 246 -16.16 7.14 -19.01
CA LYS A 246 -16.90 5.88 -18.82
C LYS A 246 -17.34 5.66 -17.37
N CYS A 247 -16.93 6.54 -16.47
CA CYS A 247 -17.14 6.42 -15.03
C CYS A 247 -18.16 7.45 -14.53
N GLU A 248 -18.82 7.11 -13.44
CA GLU A 248 -19.59 8.06 -12.63
C GLU A 248 -18.87 8.26 -11.30
N VAL A 249 -18.94 9.47 -10.74
CA VAL A 249 -18.32 9.75 -9.45
C VAL A 249 -19.26 9.34 -8.33
N ARG A 250 -18.82 8.40 -7.48
CA ARG A 250 -19.56 7.93 -6.30
C ARG A 250 -18.69 7.95 -5.06
N CYS A 251 -19.26 8.19 -3.89
CA CYS A 251 -18.54 7.97 -2.65
C CYS A 251 -18.39 6.47 -2.36
N ALA A 252 -17.39 6.09 -1.57
CA ALA A 252 -17.09 4.70 -1.20
C ALA A 252 -18.31 3.96 -0.64
N ASN A 253 -19.12 4.63 0.19
CA ASN A 253 -20.33 4.06 0.77
C ASN A 253 -21.38 3.73 -0.32
N CYS A 254 -21.69 4.67 -1.21
CA CYS A 254 -22.70 4.46 -2.26
C CYS A 254 -22.24 3.46 -3.32
N HIS A 255 -20.98 3.55 -3.74
CA HIS A 255 -20.37 2.57 -4.65
C HIS A 255 -20.50 1.16 -4.08
N ARG A 256 -20.22 0.97 -2.79
CA ARG A 256 -20.31 -0.33 -2.15
C ARG A 256 -21.74 -0.86 -1.99
N ARG A 257 -22.71 0.01 -1.67
CA ARG A 257 -24.14 -0.34 -1.68
C ARG A 257 -24.54 -0.91 -3.05
N ARG A 258 -24.17 -0.20 -4.11
CA ARG A 258 -24.43 -0.62 -5.49
C ARG A 258 -23.78 -1.97 -5.83
N THR A 259 -22.47 -2.12 -5.58
CA THR A 259 -21.76 -3.39 -5.85
C THR A 259 -22.43 -4.57 -5.16
N VAL A 260 -22.87 -4.37 -3.91
CA VAL A 260 -23.52 -5.42 -3.12
C VAL A 260 -24.90 -5.76 -3.68
N MET A 261 -25.68 -4.76 -4.12
CA MET A 261 -26.97 -4.97 -4.80
C MET A 261 -26.82 -5.73 -6.12
N GLU A 262 -25.77 -5.45 -6.90
CA GLU A 262 -25.53 -6.11 -8.20
C GLU A 262 -25.07 -7.56 -8.05
N ILE A 263 -24.24 -7.87 -7.04
CA ILE A 263 -23.63 -9.20 -6.86
C ILE A 263 -24.48 -10.10 -5.93
N GLY A 264 -25.39 -9.53 -5.14
CA GLY A 264 -26.16 -10.28 -4.14
C GLY A 264 -25.32 -10.64 -2.91
N GLY A 265 -24.67 -9.65 -2.29
CA GLY A 265 -23.78 -9.89 -1.15
C GLY A 265 -24.51 -10.40 0.12
N TYR A 266 -23.82 -11.21 0.94
CA TYR A 266 -24.38 -11.84 2.15
C TYR A 266 -24.88 -10.86 3.25
N ARG A 267 -24.64 -9.56 3.08
CA ARG A 267 -25.05 -8.50 4.01
C ARG A 267 -26.37 -7.82 3.63
N LEU A 268 -27.03 -8.25 2.54
CA LEU A 268 -28.29 -7.67 2.05
C LEU A 268 -29.56 -8.12 2.77
N GLY A 269 -29.50 -9.16 3.60
CA GLY A 269 -30.67 -9.77 4.24
C GLY A 269 -30.53 -9.92 5.75
N ALA A 270 -29.85 -8.97 6.40
CA ALA A 270 -29.75 -8.88 7.85
C ALA A 270 -30.90 -8.05 8.42
#